data_AF-A0A6B3TSW0-F1
#
_entry.id   AF-A0A6B3TSW0-F1
#
_cell.length_a   1.000
_cell.length_b   1.000
_cell.length_c   1.000
_cell.angle_alpha   90.00
_cell.angle_beta   90.00
_cell.angle_gamma   90.00
#
_symmetry.space_group_name_H-M   'P 1'
#
loop_
_entity.id
_entity.type
_entity.pdbx_description
1 polymer ?
#
loop_
_entity_poly.entity_id
_entity_poly.type
_entity_poly.pdbx_seq_one_letter_code
_entity_poly.pdbx_strand_id
1 'polypeptide(L)' 'MRRSPLFSGLIYFLLGSLFTYFAIEDVQNNGWGFFSYLLVILATFDFGSGLKMIHFHFKFKDQLKK' A
#
# COMPACT_ATOMS: atom_id res chain seq x y z
N MET A 1 6.44 12.39 19.41
CA MET A 1 5.68 11.14 19.17
C MET A 1 6.39 10.33 18.09
N ARG A 2 7.16 9.29 18.45
CA ARG A 2 7.77 8.36 17.48
C ARG A 2 6.66 7.53 16.84
N ARG A 3 6.05 7.99 15.74
CA ARG A 3 5.14 7.15 14.96
C ARG A 3 5.97 5.97 14.47
N SER A 4 5.67 4.77 14.97
CA SER A 4 6.41 3.56 14.61
C SER A 4 6.35 3.40 13.09
N PRO A 5 7.50 3.39 12.38
CA PRO A 5 7.56 3.16 10.94
C PRO A 5 7.14 1.74 10.54
N LEU A 6 6.56 0.95 11.44
CA LEU A 6 5.85 -0.28 11.11
C LEU A 6 4.34 -0.05 11.06
N PHE A 7 3.81 0.80 11.94
CA PHE A 7 2.38 1.04 12.05
C PHE A 7 1.84 1.79 10.83
N SER A 8 2.53 2.83 10.33
CA SER A 8 2.05 3.49 9.09
C SER A 8 2.15 2.58 7.86
N GLY A 9 3.09 1.62 7.85
CA GLY A 9 3.28 0.70 6.71
C GLY A 9 2.15 -0.32 6.63
N LEU A 10 1.69 -0.80 7.79
CA LEU A 10 0.49 -1.62 7.91
C LEU A 10 -0.75 -0.87 7.42
N ILE A 11 -0.90 0.42 7.78
CA ILE A 11 -2.03 1.25 7.32
C ILE A 11 -2.02 1.38 5.80
N TYR A 12 -0.86 1.64 5.18
CA TYR A 12 -0.75 1.70 3.71
C TYR A 12 -1.11 0.36 3.05
N PHE A 13 -0.70 -0.77 3.63
CA PHE A 13 -1.09 -2.10 3.13
C PHE A 13 -2.60 -2.35 3.24
N LEU A 14 -3.20 -1.97 4.36
CA LEU A 14 -4.65 -2.09 4.56
C LEU A 14 -5.42 -1.21 3.57
N LEU A 15 -4.99 0.04 3.39
CA LEU A 15 -5.63 0.98 2.48
C LEU A 15 -5.48 0.55 1.02
N GLY A 16 -4.30 0.08 0.61
CA GLY A 16 -4.07 -0.47 -0.73
C GLY A 16 -4.93 -1.71 -1.01
N SER A 17 -5.13 -2.56 0.01
CA SER A 17 -6.03 -3.73 -0.10
C SER A 17 -7.48 -3.29 -0.27
N LEU A 18 -7.91 -2.25 0.44
CA LEU A 18 -9.26 -1.69 0.32
C LEU A 18 -9.50 -1.09 -1.07
N PHE A 19 -8.57 -0.31 -1.60
CA PHE A 19 -8.68 0.23 -2.96
C PHE A 19 -8.68 -0.87 -4.03
N THR A 20 -7.94 -1.95 -3.80
CA THR A 20 -7.96 -3.13 -4.68
C THR A 20 -9.32 -3.80 -4.67
N TYR A 21 -9.94 -3.97 -3.50
CA TYR A 21 -11.29 -4.51 -3.39
C TYR A 21 -12.30 -3.66 -4.17
N PHE A 22 -12.27 -2.33 -4.00
CA PHE A 22 -13.15 -1.43 -4.75
C PHE A 22 -12.88 -1.46 -6.26
N ALA A 23 -11.61 -1.60 -6.68
CA ALA A 23 -11.28 -1.73 -8.09
C ALA A 23 -11.89 -3.01 -8.69
N ILE A 24 -11.84 -4.13 -7.96
CA ILE A 24 -12.43 -5.40 -8.39
C ILE A 24 -13.95 -5.28 -8.51
N GLU A 25 -14.60 -4.70 -7.51
CA GLU A 25 -16.05 -4.48 -7.50
C GLU A 25 -16.49 -3.56 -8.66
N ASP A 26 -15.75 -2.48 -8.90
CA ASP A 26 -16.02 -1.57 -10.01
C ASP A 26 -15.85 -2.26 -11.37
N VAL A 27 -14.78 -3.06 -11.55
CA VAL A 27 -14.58 -3.83 -12.80
C VAL A 27 -15.67 -4.88 -13.01
N GLN A 28 -16.15 -5.51 -11.95
CA GLN A 28 -17.23 -6.51 -12.05
C GLN A 28 -18.57 -5.87 -12.44
N ASN A 29 -18.88 -4.69 -11.91
CA ASN A 29 -20.16 -4.03 -12.13
C ASN A 29 -20.18 -3.16 -13.39
N ASN A 30 -19.08 -2.45 -13.68
CA ASN A 30 -19.00 -1.44 -14.73
C ASN A 30 -17.99 -1.78 -15.83
N GLY A 31 -17.21 -2.85 -15.68
CA GLY A 31 -16.10 -3.17 -16.57
C GLY A 31 -14.87 -2.29 -16.33
N TRP A 32 -13.89 -2.35 -17.23
CA TRP A 32 -12.70 -1.51 -17.14
C TRP A 32 -13.02 -0.06 -17.52
N GLY A 33 -13.22 0.78 -16.51
CA GLY A 33 -13.50 2.21 -16.65
C GLY A 33 -12.39 3.10 -16.09
N PHE A 34 -12.57 4.42 -16.23
CA PHE A 34 -11.67 5.42 -15.66
C PHE A 34 -11.49 5.23 -14.14
N PHE A 35 -12.58 4.97 -13.41
CA PHE A 35 -12.54 4.77 -11.96
C PHE A 35 -11.77 3.50 -11.57
N SER A 36 -11.93 2.41 -12.31
CA SER A 36 -11.18 1.18 -12.08
C SER A 36 -9.66 1.42 -12.18
N TYR A 37 -9.21 2.10 -13.23
CA TYR A 37 -7.79 2.46 -13.39
C TYR A 37 -7.31 3.42 -12.30
N LEU A 38 -8.14 4.39 -11.93
CA LEU A 38 -7.81 5.32 -10.84
C LEU A 38 -7.60 4.58 -9.51
N LEU A 39 -8.49 3.66 -9.17
CA LEU A 39 -8.41 2.83 -7.96
C LEU A 39 -7.17 1.94 -7.96
N VAL A 40 -6.84 1.32 -9.10
CA VAL A 40 -5.62 0.51 -9.26
C VAL A 40 -4.34 1.35 -9.07
N ILE A 41 -4.31 2.57 -9.62
CA ILE A 41 -3.17 3.48 -9.46
C ILE A 41 -3.02 3.89 -7.99
N LEU A 42 -4.11 4.24 -7.32
CA LEU A 42 -4.09 4.59 -5.89
C LEU A 42 -3.60 3.41 -5.04
N ALA A 43 -4.15 2.21 -5.26
CA ALA A 43 -3.70 1.00 -4.59
C ALA A 43 -2.19 0.76 -4.80
N THR A 44 -1.67 1.01 -6.00
CA THR A 44 -0.25 0.86 -6.32
C THR A 44 0.62 1.83 -5.52
N PHE A 45 0.19 3.10 -5.38
CA PHE A 45 0.91 4.08 -4.57
C PHE A 45 0.93 3.72 -3.08
N ASP A 46 -0.20 3.23 -2.56
CA ASP A 46 -0.30 2.78 -1.17
C ASP A 46 0.58 1.56 -0.91
N PHE A 47 0.52 0.54 -1.77
CA PHE A 47 1.41 -0.62 -1.66
C PHE A 47 2.88 -0.24 -1.81
N GLY A 48 3.23 0.62 -2.78
CA GLY A 48 4.60 1.10 -2.95
C GLY A 48 5.14 1.81 -1.70
N SER A 49 4.31 2.63 -1.05
CA SER A 49 4.65 3.32 0.20
C SER A 49 4.80 2.35 1.37
N GLY A 50 3.88 1.38 1.49
CA GLY A 50 3.95 0.30 2.48
C GLY A 50 5.21 -0.56 2.32
N LEU A 51 5.52 -0.95 1.08
CA LEU A 51 6.67 -1.79 0.74
C LEU A 51 7.99 -1.06 1.00
N LYS A 52 8.05 0.26 0.73
CA LYS A 52 9.20 1.10 1.09
C LYS A 52 9.44 1.16 2.60
N MET A 53 8.38 1.24 3.41
CA MET A 53 8.50 1.19 4.88
C MET A 53 8.99 -0.17 5.39
N ILE A 54 8.47 -1.26 4.84
CA ILE A 54 8.92 -2.62 5.17
C ILE A 54 10.39 -2.80 4.75
N HIS A 55 10.76 -2.38 3.54
CA HIS A 55 12.14 -2.42 3.06
C HIS A 55 13.08 -1.58 3.95
N PHE A 56 12.65 -0.39 4.37
CA PHE A 56 13.40 0.44 5.32
C PHE A 56 13.60 -0.30 6.65
N HIS A 57 12.58 -0.98 7.17
CA HIS A 57 12.70 -1.77 8.39
C HIS A 57 13.73 -2.90 8.26
N PHE A 58 13.72 -3.64 7.14
CA PHE A 58 14.70 -4.71 6.90
C PHE A 58 16.13 -4.16 6.69
N LYS A 59 16.27 -3.08 5.90
CA LYS A 59 17.59 -2.51 5.57
C LYS A 59 18.30 -1.86 6.77
N PHE A 60 17.56 -1.27 7.70
CA PHE A 60 18.14 -0.66 8.91
C PHE A 60 18.34 -1.65 10.07
N LYS A 61 17.72 -2.82 10.03
CA LYS A 61 18.00 -3.90 10.99
C LYS A 61 19.42 -4.45 10.84
N ASP A 62 19.98 -4.43 9.62
CA ASP A 62 21.36 -4.86 9.35
C ASP A 62 22.41 -3.79 9.73
N GLN A 63 22.04 -2.52 9.78
CA GLN A 63 22.96 -1.43 10.16
C GLN A 63 23.06 -1.21 11.69
N LEU A 64 22.06 -1.65 12.46
CA LEU A 64 22.07 -1.61 13.94
C LEU A 64 22.84 -2.78 14.58
N LYS A 65 23.35 -3.73 13.77
CA LYS A 65 24.12 -4.89 14.24
C LYS A 65 25.63 -4.71 14.10
N LYS A 66 26.10 -3.52 13.72
CA LYS A 66 27.53 -3.22 13.51
C LYS A 66 28.05 -2.24 14.55
#